data_AF-A0A2G1ZHZ0-F1
#
_entry.id   AF-A0A2G1ZHZ0-F1
#
_cell.length_a   1.000
_cell.length_b   1.000
_cell.length_c   1.000
_cell.angle_alpha   90.00
_cell.angle_beta   90.00
_cell.angle_gamma   90.00
#
_symmetry.space_group_name_H-M   'P 1'
#
loop_
_entity.id
_entity.type
_entity.pdbx_description
1 polymer ?
#
loop_
_entity_poly.entity_id
_entity_poly.type
_entity_poly.pdbx_seq_one_letter_code
_entity_poly.pdbx_strand_id
1 'polypeptide(L)'
;MTASITMNNQLSLQSSYLAGAQKAEVSINPAFLGIEDAQQAEVSSTPDIRFSSQISSLNKAEIGIIYNQIKIEVKAKLEKDNLDNIEFKPFDYHQSTIDEIMDYPLDVKIEPDEIHTAILYNRMGISFLDVKRVEVRMELLKLAEQDVEKSAKQASIDIDQRQMLSQKIDNNLLKLEGEKQALLEGDQMRKNQQELFEQLRFQGQ
;
A
#
# COMPACT_ATOMS: atom_id res chain seq x y z
N MET A 1 -54.79 0.44 -4.18
CA MET A 1 -54.04 1.72 -4.13
C MET A 1 -52.57 1.36 -4.25
N THR A 2 -51.99 1.46 -5.45
CA THR A 2 -50.62 1.04 -5.77
C THR A 2 -49.81 2.29 -6.14
N ALA A 3 -48.80 2.62 -5.34
CA ALA A 3 -47.90 3.73 -5.60
C ALA A 3 -46.66 3.22 -6.33
N SER A 4 -46.48 3.66 -7.58
CA SER A 4 -45.27 3.42 -8.37
C SER A 4 -44.30 4.59 -8.15
N ILE A 5 -43.08 4.29 -7.70
CA ILE A 5 -42.01 5.29 -7.57
C ILE A 5 -41.14 5.19 -8.81
N THR A 6 -41.24 6.20 -9.69
CA THR A 6 -40.36 6.38 -10.84
C THR A 6 -39.14 7.18 -10.40
N MET A 7 -37.95 6.58 -10.42
CA MET A 7 -36.69 7.31 -10.23
C MET A 7 -36.07 7.63 -11.58
N ASN A 8 -36.03 8.92 -11.91
CA ASN A 8 -35.45 9.47 -13.13
C ASN A 8 -33.99 9.85 -12.84
N ASN A 9 -33.03 9.07 -13.33
CA ASN A 9 -31.61 9.33 -13.13
C ASN A 9 -30.99 9.82 -14.44
N GLN A 10 -31.00 11.13 -14.66
CA GLN A 10 -30.25 11.80 -15.73
C GLN A 10 -29.14 12.63 -15.09
N LEU A 11 -27.93 12.06 -14.98
CA LEU A 11 -26.71 12.85 -14.78
C LEU A 11 -26.24 13.34 -16.15
N SER A 12 -26.46 14.63 -16.43
CA SER A 12 -25.80 15.34 -17.54
C SER A 12 -24.45 15.87 -17.05
N LEU A 13 -23.36 15.35 -17.60
CA LEU A 13 -22.03 15.95 -17.45
C LEU A 13 -21.92 17.11 -18.46
N GLN A 14 -22.16 18.34 -18.00
CA GLN A 14 -21.78 19.55 -18.73
C GLN A 14 -20.46 20.08 -18.19
N SER A 15 -19.37 19.86 -18.94
CA SER A 15 -18.09 20.53 -18.74
C SER A 15 -18.11 21.88 -19.48
N SER A 16 -18.27 22.97 -18.74
CA SER A 16 -18.15 24.34 -19.24
C SER A 16 -16.71 24.84 -19.08
N TYR A 17 -15.95 24.88 -20.18
CA TYR A 17 -14.73 25.68 -20.27
C TYR A 17 -15.08 27.02 -20.92
N LEU A 18 -15.06 28.10 -20.13
CA LEU A 18 -15.10 29.47 -20.63
C LEU A 18 -13.70 29.86 -21.13
N ALA A 19 -13.72 30.44 -22.33
CA ALA A 19 -12.57 30.79 -23.16
C ALA A 19 -11.86 32.07 -22.68
N GLY A 20 -10.58 32.18 -23.06
CA GLY A 20 -9.84 33.44 -23.04
C GLY A 20 -8.60 33.38 -23.94
N ALA A 21 -8.80 33.76 -25.21
CA ALA A 21 -7.86 34.44 -26.14
C ALA A 21 -6.57 33.73 -26.61
N GLN A 22 -6.08 33.85 -27.86
CA GLN A 22 -6.55 34.45 -29.12
C GLN A 22 -5.68 33.89 -30.28
N LYS A 23 -6.36 33.56 -31.39
CA LYS A 23 -5.99 33.61 -32.83
C LYS A 23 -4.53 33.45 -33.31
N ALA A 24 -4.35 32.49 -34.23
CA ALA A 24 -3.77 32.76 -35.56
C ALA A 24 -4.35 31.77 -36.60
N GLU A 25 -4.58 32.26 -37.81
CA GLU A 25 -5.49 31.74 -38.83
C GLU A 25 -4.90 30.60 -39.67
N VAL A 26 -5.74 29.62 -40.05
CA VAL A 26 -5.41 28.57 -41.03
C VAL A 26 -5.80 29.05 -42.42
N SER A 27 -4.80 29.27 -43.28
CA SER A 27 -4.96 29.47 -44.73
C SER A 27 -4.98 28.10 -45.41
N ILE A 28 -6.07 27.80 -46.14
CA ILE A 28 -6.22 26.59 -46.93
C ILE A 28 -5.96 26.94 -48.40
N ASN A 29 -4.93 26.36 -49.00
CA ASN A 29 -4.83 26.20 -50.45
C ASN A 29 -4.60 24.72 -50.78
N PRO A 30 -5.40 24.12 -51.68
CA PRO A 30 -5.25 22.73 -52.09
C PRO A 30 -4.45 22.64 -53.39
N ALA A 31 -3.33 21.94 -53.40
CA ALA A 31 -2.76 21.42 -54.64
C ALA A 31 -1.74 20.29 -54.40
N PHE A 32 -2.01 19.18 -55.09
CA PHE A 32 -1.05 18.26 -55.70
C PHE A 32 -0.49 17.06 -54.90
N LEU A 33 -1.14 15.92 -55.19
CA LEU A 33 -0.65 14.54 -55.34
C LEU A 33 0.87 14.30 -55.28
N GLY A 34 1.28 13.32 -54.46
CA GLY A 34 2.58 12.66 -54.55
C GLY A 34 2.84 11.77 -53.32
N ILE A 35 3.05 10.49 -53.56
CA ILE A 35 3.14 9.36 -52.62
C ILE A 35 4.42 9.44 -51.77
N GLU A 36 4.35 9.13 -50.47
CA GLU A 36 5.24 8.18 -49.77
C GLU A 36 4.82 8.02 -48.30
N ASP A 37 4.78 6.76 -47.86
CA ASP A 37 4.25 6.26 -46.59
C ASP A 37 4.84 6.95 -45.35
N ALA A 38 3.97 7.60 -44.58
CA ALA A 38 4.21 7.90 -43.18
C ALA A 38 2.93 7.67 -42.37
N GLN A 39 3.12 7.14 -41.16
CA GLN A 39 2.20 7.06 -40.02
C GLN A 39 1.54 5.69 -39.76
N GLN A 40 2.22 4.89 -38.93
CA GLN A 40 1.57 4.49 -37.69
C GLN A 40 1.93 5.55 -36.64
N ALA A 41 1.02 6.51 -36.44
CA ALA A 41 1.03 7.30 -35.23
C ALA A 41 0.69 6.35 -34.08
N GLU A 42 1.65 6.11 -33.19
CA GLU A 42 1.44 5.35 -31.98
C GLU A 42 0.28 5.95 -31.20
N VAL A 43 -0.77 5.14 -31.08
CA VAL A 43 -1.90 5.34 -30.17
C VAL A 43 -1.34 5.64 -28.79
N SER A 44 -1.78 6.79 -28.26
CA SER A 44 -1.45 7.30 -26.94
C SER A 44 -1.36 6.17 -25.92
N SER A 45 -0.16 5.96 -25.39
CA SER A 45 0.06 5.15 -24.21
C SER A 45 -0.99 5.56 -23.18
N THR A 46 -1.82 4.60 -22.80
CA THR A 46 -2.53 4.62 -21.52
C THR A 46 -1.58 5.21 -20.47
N PRO A 47 -2.05 6.11 -19.58
CA PRO A 47 -1.19 6.61 -18.52
C PRO A 47 -0.54 5.40 -17.89
N ASP A 48 0.80 5.39 -17.92
CA ASP A 48 1.65 4.36 -17.39
C ASP A 48 1.28 4.27 -15.90
N ILE A 49 0.28 3.45 -15.55
CA ILE A 49 -0.07 3.11 -14.17
C ILE A 49 1.09 2.23 -13.75
N ARG A 50 2.22 2.87 -13.47
CA ARG A 50 3.27 2.33 -12.65
C ARG A 50 2.59 2.12 -11.32
N PHE A 51 2.03 0.92 -11.15
CA PHE A 51 1.73 0.40 -9.84
C PHE A 51 3.05 0.55 -9.08
N SER A 52 3.15 1.59 -8.25
CA SER A 52 4.05 1.52 -7.12
C SER A 52 3.77 0.16 -6.49
N SER A 53 4.80 -0.58 -6.11
CA SER A 53 4.62 -1.85 -5.40
C SER A 53 3.73 -1.69 -4.16
N GLN A 54 3.50 -0.45 -3.72
CA GLN A 54 2.54 -0.01 -2.71
C GLN A 54 1.18 0.37 -3.34
N ILE A 55 0.12 -0.15 -2.75
CA ILE A 55 -1.29 0.06 -3.14
C ILE A 55 -1.88 1.26 -2.38
N SER A 56 -1.37 1.52 -1.17
CA SER A 56 -1.79 2.63 -0.32
C SER A 56 -0.86 3.84 -0.43
N SER A 57 -1.41 5.03 -0.22
CA SER A 57 -0.63 6.24 0.00
C SER A 57 -0.10 6.23 1.44
N LEU A 58 1.22 6.02 1.55
CA LEU A 58 1.91 5.92 2.82
C LEU A 58 2.49 7.27 3.23
N ASN A 59 2.04 7.80 4.36
CA ASN A 59 2.60 9.00 4.94
C ASN A 59 3.93 8.68 5.64
N LYS A 60 5.04 8.96 4.95
CA LYS A 60 6.39 8.71 5.47
C LYS A 60 6.68 9.39 6.81
N ALA A 61 6.10 10.58 7.06
CA ALA A 61 6.30 11.29 8.31
C ALA A 61 5.62 10.55 9.48
N GLU A 62 4.39 10.07 9.26
CA GLU A 62 3.65 9.29 10.26
C GLU A 62 4.32 7.95 10.54
N ILE A 63 4.78 7.25 9.49
CA ILE A 63 5.56 6.01 9.65
C ILE A 63 6.84 6.27 10.45
N GLY A 64 7.53 7.39 10.21
CA GLY A 64 8.69 7.79 11.01
C GLY A 64 8.35 8.05 12.48
N ILE A 65 7.19 8.63 12.77
CA ILE A 65 6.70 8.83 14.16
C ILE A 65 6.45 7.47 14.81
N ILE A 66 5.74 6.56 14.14
CA ILE A 66 5.47 5.20 14.63
C ILE A 66 6.77 4.46 14.90
N TYR A 67 7.73 4.51 13.97
CA TYR A 67 9.03 3.87 14.13
C TYR A 67 9.78 4.41 15.36
N ASN A 68 9.80 5.73 15.55
CA ASN A 68 10.42 6.33 16.73
C ASN A 68 9.71 5.93 18.03
N GLN A 69 8.39 5.81 18.02
CA GLN A 69 7.62 5.34 19.17
C GLN A 69 8.00 3.90 19.55
N ILE A 70 8.06 3.00 18.56
CA ILE A 70 8.52 1.62 18.74
C ILE A 70 9.93 1.59 19.37
N LYS A 71 10.85 2.40 18.84
CA LYS A 71 12.22 2.52 19.37
C LYS A 71 12.24 2.92 20.86
N ILE A 72 11.40 3.89 21.24
CA ILE A 72 11.30 4.35 22.63
C ILE A 72 10.75 3.24 23.53
N GLU A 73 9.70 2.56 23.10
CA GLU A 73 9.07 1.47 23.86
C GLU A 73 10.01 0.29 24.05
N VAL A 74 10.70 -0.13 23.00
CA VAL A 74 11.70 -1.21 23.05
C VAL A 74 12.83 -0.85 24.02
N LYS A 75 13.35 0.38 23.94
CA LYS A 75 14.38 0.85 24.86
C LYS A 75 13.90 0.81 26.31
N ALA A 76 12.69 1.31 26.59
CA ALA A 76 12.11 1.29 27.92
C ALA A 76 11.89 -0.14 28.45
N LYS A 77 11.45 -1.07 27.60
CA LYS A 77 11.30 -2.50 27.94
C LYS A 77 12.65 -3.13 28.30
N LEU A 78 13.68 -2.92 27.47
CA LEU A 78 15.02 -3.47 27.71
C LEU A 78 15.70 -2.88 28.96
N GLU A 79 15.51 -1.59 29.23
CA GLU A 79 16.01 -0.96 30.45
C GLU A 79 15.33 -1.53 31.69
N LYS A 80 14.00 -1.66 31.67
CA LYS A 80 13.24 -2.26 32.77
C LYS A 80 13.65 -3.71 33.03
N ASP A 81 13.79 -4.52 31.99
CA ASP A 81 14.19 -5.92 32.12
C ASP A 81 15.59 -6.06 32.74
N ASN A 82 16.51 -5.12 32.49
CA ASN A 82 17.84 -5.14 33.12
C ASN A 82 17.85 -4.59 34.56
N LEU A 83 16.85 -3.80 34.95
CA LEU A 83 16.67 -3.37 36.34
C LEU A 83 16.04 -4.47 37.21
N ASP A 84 15.14 -5.25 36.63
CA ASP A 84 14.35 -6.27 37.35
C ASP A 84 15.06 -7.65 37.43
N ASN A 85 16.14 -7.89 36.66
CA ASN A 85 16.85 -9.17 36.62
C ASN A 85 18.18 -9.16 37.41
N ILE A 86 18.51 -10.31 38.04
CA ILE A 86 19.79 -10.54 38.75
C ILE A 86 20.93 -10.79 37.74
N GLU A 87 20.62 -11.26 36.53
CA GLU A 87 21.57 -11.40 35.42
C GLU A 87 21.25 -10.40 34.30
N PHE A 88 22.25 -9.60 33.91
CA PHE A 88 22.15 -8.68 32.77
C PHE A 88 21.97 -9.46 31.47
N LYS A 89 20.86 -9.20 30.78
CA LYS A 89 20.67 -9.73 29.43
C LYS A 89 21.43 -8.84 28.42
N PRO A 90 21.95 -9.42 27.33
CA PRO A 90 22.53 -8.62 26.25
C PRO A 90 21.50 -7.60 25.75
N PHE A 91 21.92 -6.34 25.63
CA PHE A 91 21.05 -5.25 25.15
C PHE A 91 20.88 -5.37 23.63
N ASP A 92 20.01 -6.27 23.19
CA ASP A 92 19.78 -6.54 21.77
C ASP A 92 18.70 -5.61 21.17
N TYR A 93 19.07 -4.32 21.13
CA TYR A 93 18.19 -3.22 20.76
C TYR A 93 17.59 -3.37 19.35
N HIS A 94 18.43 -3.69 18.36
CA HIS A 94 18.02 -3.78 16.97
C HIS A 94 17.11 -4.99 16.74
N GLN A 95 17.47 -6.15 17.29
CA GLN A 95 16.65 -7.35 17.20
C GLN A 95 15.27 -7.13 17.82
N SER A 96 15.23 -6.56 19.02
CA SER A 96 13.98 -6.28 19.74
C SER A 96 13.11 -5.26 18.99
N THR A 97 13.74 -4.28 18.32
CA THR A 97 13.02 -3.33 17.45
C THR A 97 12.40 -4.03 16.24
N ILE A 98 13.14 -4.92 15.58
CA ILE A 98 12.64 -5.69 14.43
C ILE A 98 11.46 -6.59 14.84
N ASP A 99 11.54 -7.22 16.01
CA ASP A 99 10.45 -8.05 16.53
C ASP A 99 9.21 -7.22 16.87
N GLU A 100 9.39 -6.12 17.60
CA GLU A 100 8.28 -5.26 18.00
C GLU A 100 7.53 -4.70 16.77
N ILE A 101 8.21 -4.37 15.68
CA ILE A 101 7.55 -3.89 14.43
C ILE A 101 6.50 -4.88 13.92
N MET A 102 6.78 -6.19 14.02
CA MET A 102 5.88 -7.21 13.51
C MET A 102 4.58 -7.27 14.33
N ASP A 103 4.69 -7.11 15.65
CA ASP A 103 3.57 -7.25 16.57
C ASP A 103 2.89 -5.91 16.92
N TYR A 104 3.51 -4.78 16.55
CA TYR A 104 3.01 -3.45 16.91
C TYR A 104 1.60 -3.20 16.37
N PRO A 105 0.66 -2.72 17.19
CA PRO A 105 -0.69 -2.42 16.76
C PRO A 105 -0.70 -1.17 15.86
N LEU A 106 -1.14 -1.34 14.62
CA LEU A 106 -1.24 -0.25 13.64
C LEU A 106 -2.71 0.15 13.44
N ASP A 107 -3.01 1.42 13.70
CA ASP A 107 -4.25 2.07 13.31
C ASP A 107 -4.03 2.75 11.95
N VAL A 108 -4.57 2.16 10.88
CA VAL A 108 -4.47 2.72 9.53
C VAL A 108 -5.82 3.24 9.08
N LYS A 109 -5.80 4.36 8.36
CA LYS A 109 -7.00 5.03 7.85
C LYS A 109 -6.97 5.09 6.34
N ILE A 110 -8.15 5.17 5.74
CA ILE A 110 -8.32 5.42 4.31
C ILE A 110 -8.24 6.92 4.11
N GLU A 111 -7.21 7.36 3.42
CA GLU A 111 -7.05 8.75 3.04
C GLU A 111 -8.00 9.12 1.88
N PRO A 112 -8.36 10.40 1.71
CA PRO A 112 -9.31 10.81 0.67
C PRO A 112 -8.93 10.38 -0.76
N ASP A 113 -7.64 10.33 -1.06
CA ASP A 113 -7.08 9.87 -2.34
C ASP A 113 -7.15 8.35 -2.53
N GLU A 114 -7.34 7.58 -1.46
CA GLU A 114 -7.40 6.11 -1.47
C GLU A 114 -8.83 5.57 -1.54
N ILE A 115 -9.86 6.42 -1.37
CA ILE A 115 -11.26 5.99 -1.29
C ILE A 115 -11.65 5.12 -2.48
N HIS A 116 -11.27 5.52 -3.70
CA HIS A 116 -11.61 4.75 -4.90
C HIS A 116 -10.96 3.37 -4.90
N THR A 117 -9.68 3.28 -4.52
CA THR A 117 -8.95 2.01 -4.41
C THR A 117 -9.55 1.14 -3.31
N ALA A 118 -9.88 1.71 -2.16
CA ALA A 118 -10.52 0.99 -1.06
C ALA A 118 -11.90 0.44 -1.45
N ILE A 119 -12.71 1.19 -2.20
CA ILE A 119 -13.98 0.71 -2.75
C ILE A 119 -13.75 -0.45 -3.72
N LEU A 120 -12.77 -0.35 -4.61
CA LEU A 120 -12.46 -1.41 -5.56
C LEU A 120 -12.03 -2.70 -4.83
N TYR A 121 -11.17 -2.58 -3.83
CA TYR A 121 -10.71 -3.70 -3.00
C TYR A 121 -11.87 -4.35 -2.26
N ASN A 122 -12.74 -3.54 -1.64
CA ASN A 122 -13.92 -4.04 -0.96
C ASN A 122 -14.86 -4.80 -1.91
N ARG A 123 -15.06 -4.31 -3.14
CA ARG A 123 -15.84 -5.03 -4.18
C ARG A 123 -15.21 -6.35 -4.59
N MET A 124 -13.89 -6.47 -4.52
CA MET A 124 -13.17 -7.72 -4.74
C MET A 124 -13.17 -8.63 -3.50
N GLY A 125 -13.84 -8.24 -2.41
CA GLY A 125 -13.80 -8.96 -1.14
C GLY A 125 -12.41 -8.94 -0.51
N ILE A 126 -11.65 -7.86 -0.69
CA ILE A 126 -10.33 -7.68 -0.11
C ILE A 126 -10.40 -6.51 0.87
N SER A 127 -9.88 -6.72 2.08
CA SER A 127 -9.78 -5.66 3.08
C SER A 127 -8.62 -4.73 2.76
N PHE A 128 -8.92 -3.54 2.25
CA PHE A 128 -7.92 -2.51 1.96
C PHE A 128 -7.10 -2.13 3.19
N LEU A 129 -7.73 -2.05 4.37
CA LEU A 129 -7.05 -1.73 5.62
C LEU A 129 -6.00 -2.78 5.99
N ASP A 130 -6.28 -4.07 5.76
CA ASP A 130 -5.32 -5.14 6.06
C ASP A 130 -4.11 -5.06 5.14
N VAL A 131 -4.35 -4.85 3.84
CA VAL A 131 -3.26 -4.62 2.87
C VAL A 131 -2.42 -3.40 3.27
N LYS A 132 -3.07 -2.28 3.64
CA LYS A 132 -2.38 -1.06 4.09
C LYS A 132 -1.55 -1.30 5.36
N ARG A 133 -2.06 -2.08 6.34
CA ARG A 133 -1.29 -2.44 7.54
C ARG A 133 -0.02 -3.22 7.20
N VAL A 134 -0.12 -4.18 6.28
CA VAL A 134 1.03 -4.95 5.82
C VAL A 134 2.06 -4.02 5.14
N GLU A 135 1.61 -3.11 4.27
CA GLU A 135 2.49 -2.15 3.61
C GLU A 135 3.19 -1.19 4.60
N VAL A 136 2.49 -0.72 5.63
CA VAL A 136 3.09 0.09 6.71
C VAL A 136 4.17 -0.71 7.45
N ARG A 137 3.93 -1.98 7.78
CA ARG A 137 4.95 -2.84 8.43
C ARG A 137 6.18 -3.03 7.55
N MET A 138 6.00 -3.24 6.24
CA MET A 138 7.11 -3.34 5.30
C MET A 138 7.96 -2.07 5.29
N GLU A 139 7.35 -0.88 5.33
CA GLU A 139 8.10 0.37 5.41
C GLU A 139 8.80 0.56 6.75
N LEU A 140 8.18 0.16 7.87
CA LEU A 140 8.84 0.17 9.19
C LEU A 140 10.08 -0.73 9.20
N LEU A 141 10.01 -1.92 8.59
CA LEU A 141 11.16 -2.82 8.46
C LEU A 141 12.27 -2.23 7.60
N LYS A 142 11.94 -1.50 6.52
CA LYS A 142 12.95 -0.77 5.72
C LYS A 142 13.64 0.33 6.54
N LEU A 143 12.91 1.02 7.43
CA LEU A 143 13.54 1.98 8.36
C LEU A 143 14.46 1.27 9.36
N ALA A 144 14.07 0.09 9.84
CA ALA A 144 14.93 -0.74 10.69
C ALA A 144 16.21 -1.18 9.97
N GLU A 145 16.10 -1.58 8.69
CA GLU A 145 17.25 -1.93 7.84
C GLU A 145 18.23 -0.76 7.72
N GLN A 146 17.71 0.45 7.44
CA GLN A 146 18.52 1.67 7.37
C GLN A 146 19.22 1.97 8.70
N ASP A 147 18.56 1.75 9.83
CA ASP A 147 19.12 1.96 11.16
C ASP A 147 20.22 0.93 11.48
N VAL A 148 20.02 -0.35 11.13
CA VAL A 148 21.03 -1.40 11.24
C VAL A 148 22.25 -1.08 10.37
N GLU A 149 22.03 -0.66 9.13
CA GLU A 149 23.10 -0.27 8.21
C GLU A 149 23.90 0.93 8.73
N LYS A 150 23.21 1.90 9.32
CA LYS A 150 23.84 3.07 9.94
C LYS A 150 24.67 2.67 11.16
N SER A 151 24.14 1.83 12.04
CA SER A 151 24.87 1.30 13.20
C SER A 151 26.11 0.51 12.79
N ALA A 152 26.03 -0.29 11.72
CA ALA A 152 27.19 -1.01 11.19
C ALA A 152 28.26 -0.04 10.66
N LYS A 153 27.87 1.00 9.92
CA LYS A 153 28.78 2.05 9.44
C LYS A 153 29.46 2.82 10.57
N GLN A 154 28.79 2.94 11.71
CA GLN A 154 29.32 3.59 12.91
C GLN A 154 30.13 2.64 13.82
N ALA A 155 30.34 1.38 13.40
CA ALA A 155 31.00 0.33 14.19
C ALA A 155 30.33 0.07 15.56
N SER A 156 29.04 0.37 15.69
CA SER A 156 28.25 0.08 16.89
C SER A 156 27.79 -1.38 16.97
N ILE A 157 27.79 -2.08 15.83
CA ILE A 157 27.48 -3.51 15.70
C ILE A 157 28.52 -4.18 14.81
N ASP A 158 28.75 -5.47 15.03
CA ASP A 158 29.67 -6.27 14.21
C ASP A 158 29.05 -6.65 12.85
N ILE A 159 29.90 -7.05 11.89
CA ILE A 159 29.51 -7.50 10.56
C ILE A 159 28.61 -8.73 10.63
N ASP A 160 28.94 -9.70 11.50
CA ASP A 160 28.13 -10.91 11.69
C ASP A 160 26.75 -10.56 12.26
N GLN A 161 26.69 -9.62 13.21
CA GLN A 161 25.42 -9.13 13.77
C GLN A 161 24.58 -8.41 12.71
N ARG A 162 25.21 -7.53 11.91
CA ARG A 162 24.54 -6.86 10.79
C ARG A 162 23.95 -7.88 9.82
N GLN A 163 24.70 -8.92 9.45
CA GLN A 163 24.23 -9.93 8.51
C GLN A 163 23.04 -10.71 9.09
N MET A 164 23.10 -11.12 10.35
CA MET A 164 21.99 -11.79 11.03
C MET A 164 20.73 -10.91 11.08
N LEU A 165 20.87 -9.64 11.44
CA LEU A 165 19.76 -8.69 11.51
C LEU A 165 19.17 -8.43 10.12
N SER A 166 20.01 -8.27 9.10
CA SER A 166 19.58 -8.11 7.71
C SER A 166 18.79 -9.32 7.23
N GLN A 167 19.29 -10.53 7.45
CA GLN A 167 18.58 -11.77 7.09
C GLN A 167 17.22 -11.88 7.78
N LYS A 168 17.14 -11.46 9.05
CA LYS A 168 15.87 -11.45 9.78
C LYS A 168 14.88 -10.47 9.16
N ILE A 169 15.33 -9.27 8.83
CA ILE A 169 14.51 -8.26 8.15
C ILE A 169 14.03 -8.78 6.80
N ASP A 170 14.91 -9.38 5.99
CA ASP A 170 14.58 -9.96 4.69
C ASP A 170 13.53 -11.07 4.81
N ASN A 171 13.69 -11.98 5.78
CA ASN A 171 12.71 -13.03 6.05
C ASN A 171 11.34 -12.46 6.46
N ASN A 172 11.32 -11.42 7.29
CA ASN A 172 10.09 -10.74 7.69
C ASN A 172 9.43 -10.02 6.50
N LEU A 173 10.22 -9.36 5.64
CA LEU A 173 9.72 -8.72 4.42
C LEU A 173 9.11 -9.74 3.47
N LEU A 174 9.77 -10.88 3.24
CA LEU A 174 9.23 -11.98 2.43
C LEU A 174 7.92 -12.53 3.00
N LYS A 175 7.84 -12.68 4.33
CA LYS A 175 6.61 -13.11 5.00
C LYS A 175 5.47 -12.11 4.77
N LEU A 176 5.73 -10.80 4.94
CA LEU A 176 4.73 -9.75 4.71
C LEU A 176 4.33 -9.65 3.25
N GLU A 177 5.25 -9.86 2.31
CA GLU A 177 4.93 -9.90 0.88
C GLU A 177 4.03 -11.09 0.55
N GLY A 178 4.31 -12.27 1.12
CA GLY A 178 3.43 -13.43 1.03
C GLY A 178 2.05 -13.21 1.65
N GLU A 179 1.98 -12.57 2.82
CA GLU A 179 0.71 -12.20 3.48
C GLU A 179 -0.10 -11.23 2.61
N LYS A 180 0.54 -10.19 2.08
CA LYS A 180 -0.07 -9.26 1.14
C LYS A 180 -0.61 -9.99 -0.08
N GLN A 181 0.18 -10.87 -0.70
CA GLN A 181 -0.25 -11.62 -1.86
C GLN A 181 -1.45 -12.53 -1.52
N ALA A 182 -1.45 -13.19 -0.36
CA ALA A 182 -2.57 -14.00 0.10
C ALA A 182 -3.85 -13.18 0.31
N LEU A 183 -3.73 -11.95 0.83
CA LEU A 183 -4.86 -11.01 0.94
C LEU A 183 -5.41 -10.64 -0.44
N LEU A 184 -4.53 -10.39 -1.42
CA LEU A 184 -4.91 -10.02 -2.79
C LEU A 184 -5.53 -11.18 -3.58
N GLU A 185 -5.05 -12.40 -3.38
CA GLU A 185 -5.57 -13.61 -4.04
C GLU A 185 -6.91 -14.07 -3.46
N GLY A 186 -7.36 -13.45 -2.36
CA GLY A 186 -8.74 -13.53 -1.93
C GLY A 186 -9.11 -14.86 -1.28
N ASP A 187 -8.62 -15.10 -0.07
CA ASP A 187 -9.26 -16.06 0.84
C ASP A 187 -10.72 -15.66 1.16
N GLN A 188 -11.03 -14.36 1.14
CA GLN A 188 -12.39 -13.84 1.28
C GLN A 188 -13.26 -14.03 0.03
N MET A 189 -12.71 -13.98 -1.20
CA MET A 189 -13.46 -14.37 -2.42
C MET A 189 -13.91 -15.83 -2.33
N ARG A 190 -13.03 -16.73 -1.90
CA ARG A 190 -13.35 -18.15 -1.72
C ARG A 190 -14.40 -18.36 -0.62
N LYS A 191 -14.26 -17.67 0.53
CA LYS A 191 -15.24 -17.74 1.63
C LYS A 191 -16.60 -17.15 1.28
N ASN A 192 -16.64 -15.96 0.66
CA ASN A 192 -17.88 -15.31 0.22
C ASN A 192 -18.60 -16.15 -0.85
N GLN A 193 -17.86 -16.78 -1.77
CA GLN A 193 -18.44 -17.74 -2.71
C GLN A 193 -19.00 -18.96 -1.98
N GLN A 194 -18.26 -19.55 -1.04
CA GLN A 194 -18.72 -20.69 -0.25
C GLN A 194 -20.00 -20.36 0.56
N GLU A 195 -20.03 -19.23 1.26
CA GLU A 195 -21.21 -18.78 2.02
C GLU A 195 -22.42 -18.52 1.11
N LEU A 196 -22.21 -17.90 -0.06
CA LEU A 196 -23.27 -17.71 -1.07
C LEU A 196 -23.80 -19.06 -1.59
N PHE A 197 -22.91 -20.01 -1.90
CA PHE A 197 -23.29 -21.35 -2.35
C PHE A 197 -24.04 -22.14 -1.27
N GLU A 198 -23.68 -21.99 0.00
CA GLU A 198 -24.40 -22.60 1.12
C GLU A 198 -25.81 -22.01 1.25
N GLN A 199 -25.96 -20.68 1.21
CA GLN A 199 -27.27 -20.03 1.29
C GLN A 199 -28.20 -20.43 0.14
N LEU A 200 -27.68 -20.56 -1.08
CA LEU A 200 -28.43 -21.00 -2.25
C LEU A 200 -28.84 -22.47 -2.19
N ARG A 201 -28.10 -23.34 -1.47
CA ARG A 201 -28.51 -24.74 -1.22
C ARG A 201 -29.70 -24.85 -0.26
N PHE A 202 -29.80 -23.94 0.71
CA PHE A 202 -30.86 -23.99 1.73
C PHE A 202 -32.18 -23.31 1.30
N GLN A 203 -32.19 -22.49 0.25
CA GLN A 203 -33.43 -21.86 -0.27
C GLN A 203 -34.18 -22.69 -1.33
N GLY A 204 -33.69 -23.89 -1.66
CA GLY A 204 -34.27 -24.78 -2.68
C GLY A 204 -35.07 -25.98 -2.16
N GLN A 205 -35.45 -26.01 -0.87
CA GLN A 205 -36.30 -27.05 -0.26
C GLN A 205 -37.65 -26.50 0.19
#